data_AF-F4XYE7-F1
#
_entry.id   AF-F4XYE7-F1
#
_cell.length_a   1.000
_cell.length_b   1.000
_cell.length_c   1.000
_cell.angle_alpha   90.00
_cell.angle_beta   90.00
_cell.angle_gamma   90.00
#
_symmetry.space_group_name_H-M   'P 1'
#
loop_
_entity.id
_entity.type
_entity.pdbx_description
1 polymer ?
#
loop_
_entity_poly.entity_id
_entity_poly.type
_entity_poly.pdbx_seq_one_letter_code
_entity_poly.pdbx_strand_id
1 'polypeptide(L)'
;MTALEVLSPTNKRSGEGRNQYERKRQTILGSSTHLVEIDLLRQWEPMPTLSNGIQTHYRVLVSQNHRRPQADLYAFNLPDSIPTFPLPLQPEDTEPLVNLQELFDGVYDRSGYSFVIDYTREPVPVLSEADAAWADGLLRQKGLR
;
A
#
# COMPACT_ATOMS: atom_id res chain seq x y z
N MET A 1 0.26 9.23 19.44
CA MET A 1 -0.85 9.20 18.45
C MET A 1 -0.31 8.71 17.12
N THR A 2 -1.11 7.96 16.37
CA THR A 2 -0.72 7.40 15.07
C THR A 2 -1.68 7.86 14.00
N ALA A 3 -1.14 8.45 12.93
CA ALA A 3 -1.87 8.76 11.71
C ALA A 3 -1.73 7.57 10.75
N LEU A 4 -2.86 6.98 10.36
CA LEU A 4 -2.92 5.92 9.36
C LEU A 4 -3.54 6.50 8.08
N GLU A 5 -2.75 6.53 7.02
CA GLU A 5 -3.12 7.10 5.73
C GLU A 5 -3.13 5.99 4.68
N VAL A 6 -4.25 5.84 3.96
CA VAL A 6 -4.35 4.99 2.78
C VAL A 6 -4.33 5.90 1.56
N LEU A 7 -3.37 5.70 0.66
CA LEU A 7 -3.20 6.58 -0.49
C LEU A 7 -4.33 6.41 -1.50
N SER A 8 -4.82 7.56 -1.98
CA SER A 8 -5.74 7.66 -3.11
C SER A 8 -5.01 8.16 -4.37
N PRO A 9 -5.59 7.97 -5.58
CA PRO A 9 -5.04 8.50 -6.82
C PRO A 9 -4.66 9.98 -6.76
N THR A 10 -5.48 10.80 -6.10
CA THR A 10 -5.25 12.24 -5.93
C THR A 10 -4.00 12.53 -5.11
N ASN A 11 -3.59 11.64 -4.20
CA ASN A 11 -2.38 11.81 -3.39
C ASN A 11 -1.10 11.54 -4.20
N LYS A 12 -1.13 10.64 -5.19
CA LYS A 12 0.06 10.28 -5.98
C LYS A 12 0.17 10.99 -7.31
N ARG A 13 -0.96 11.30 -7.96
CA ARG A 13 -0.98 11.99 -9.25
C ARG A 13 -0.38 13.38 -9.13
N SER A 14 0.53 13.73 -10.03
CA SER A 14 1.14 15.06 -10.07
C SER A 14 0.09 16.17 -10.15
N GLY A 15 0.35 17.27 -9.45
CA GLY A 15 -0.55 18.42 -9.33
C GLY A 15 -0.93 18.72 -7.88
N GLU A 16 -1.98 19.52 -7.71
CA GLU A 16 -2.28 20.13 -6.42
C GLU A 16 -2.69 19.12 -5.34
N GLY A 17 -3.32 18.01 -5.72
CA GLY A 17 -3.68 16.93 -4.79
C GLY A 17 -2.45 16.29 -4.13
N ARG A 18 -1.42 15.97 -4.93
CA ARG A 18 -0.15 15.46 -4.44
C ARG A 18 0.59 16.48 -3.59
N ASN A 19 0.66 17.73 -4.04
CA ASN A 19 1.32 18.81 -3.27
C ASN A 19 0.69 18.98 -1.88
N GLN A 20 -0.65 18.96 -1.80
CA GLN A 20 -1.37 19.02 -0.53
C GLN A 20 -1.03 17.83 0.37
N TYR A 21 -1.03 16.62 -0.21
CA TYR A 21 -0.70 15.42 0.56
C TYR A 21 0.75 15.42 1.05
N GLU A 22 1.71 15.80 0.21
CA GLU A 22 3.12 15.91 0.61
C GLU A 22 3.30 16.95 1.73
N ARG A 23 2.61 18.09 1.69
CA ARG A 23 2.60 19.07 2.81
C ARG A 23 2.04 18.45 4.09
N LYS A 24 0.88 17.79 4.04
CA LYS A 24 0.29 17.07 5.19
C LYS A 24 1.27 16.03 5.74
N ARG A 25 1.91 15.26 4.86
CA ARG A 25 2.90 14.24 5.20
C ARG A 25 4.09 14.85 5.94
N GLN A 26 4.63 15.98 5.47
CA GLN A 26 5.71 16.69 6.17
C GLN A 26 5.27 17.24 7.53
N THR A 27 4.05 17.77 7.65
CA THR A 27 3.50 18.20 8.94
C THR A 27 3.44 17.05 9.94
N ILE A 28 2.97 15.86 9.52
CA ILE A 28 2.94 14.68 10.39
C ILE A 28 4.37 14.25 10.77
N LEU A 29 5.27 14.15 9.79
CA LEU A 29 6.66 13.75 10.02
C LEU A 29 7.44 14.72 10.93
N GLY A 30 7.08 16.01 10.93
CA GLY A 30 7.64 17.04 11.81
C GLY A 30 7.01 17.11 13.21
N SER A 31 6.02 16.27 13.50
CA SER A 31 5.30 16.23 14.79
C SER A 31 5.67 14.99 15.63
N SER A 32 5.13 14.89 16.84
CA SER A 32 5.22 13.69 17.68
C SER A 32 4.26 12.55 17.27
N THR A 33 3.53 12.68 16.17
CA THR A 33 2.61 11.65 15.65
C THR A 33 3.36 10.60 14.83
N HIS A 34 3.13 9.31 15.06
CA HIS A 34 3.62 8.23 14.18
C HIS A 34 2.86 8.25 12.85
N LEU A 35 3.49 7.86 11.74
CA LEU A 35 2.86 7.77 10.43
C LEU A 35 2.88 6.32 9.95
N VAL A 36 1.72 5.78 9.59
CA VAL A 36 1.58 4.57 8.78
C VAL A 36 0.95 4.98 7.46
N GLU A 37 1.66 4.77 6.35
CA GLU A 37 1.21 5.14 5.00
C GLU A 37 1.13 3.88 4.13
N ILE A 38 -0.09 3.56 3.67
CA ILE A 38 -0.40 2.36 2.88
C ILE A 38 -0.64 2.78 1.43
N ASP A 39 0.22 2.30 0.53
CA ASP A 39 0.16 2.54 -0.91
C ASP A 39 -0.14 1.25 -1.66
N LEU A 40 -1.39 1.12 -2.13
CA LEU A 40 -1.86 0.02 -2.97
C LEU A 40 -2.01 0.44 -4.44
N LEU A 41 -1.40 1.55 -4.86
CA LEU A 41 -1.56 2.12 -6.19
C LEU A 41 -0.34 1.88 -7.07
N ARG A 42 -0.55 1.14 -8.17
CA ARG A 42 0.51 0.81 -9.14
C ARG A 42 0.95 1.98 -10.04
N GLN A 43 0.14 3.04 -10.15
CA GLN A 43 0.44 4.21 -10.99
C GLN A 43 1.05 5.37 -10.19
N TRP A 44 1.71 6.26 -10.95
CA TRP A 44 2.39 7.47 -10.50
C TRP A 44 3.58 7.21 -9.59
N GLU A 45 4.41 8.25 -9.44
CA GLU A 45 5.59 8.18 -8.59
C GLU A 45 5.21 7.83 -7.14
N PRO A 46 5.96 6.94 -6.47
CA PRO A 46 5.83 6.72 -5.04
C PRO A 46 6.00 8.01 -4.22
N MET A 47 5.57 7.99 -2.96
CA MET A 47 5.86 9.10 -2.05
C MET A 47 7.38 9.19 -1.77
N PRO A 48 7.93 10.41 -1.62
CA PRO A 48 9.37 10.57 -1.41
C PRO A 48 9.86 9.86 -0.14
N THR A 49 10.92 9.07 -0.30
CA THR A 49 11.64 8.38 0.78
C THR A 49 13.15 8.56 0.57
N LEU A 50 13.93 8.59 1.65
CA LEU A 50 15.40 8.68 1.57
C LEU A 50 16.06 7.38 1.05
N SER A 51 15.30 6.28 0.92
CA SER A 51 15.80 5.02 0.36
C SER A 51 15.92 5.10 -1.16
N ASN A 52 17.15 4.96 -1.66
CA ASN A 52 17.40 4.89 -3.09
C ASN A 52 17.25 3.43 -3.58
N GLY A 53 16.35 3.20 -4.53
CA GLY A 53 16.44 2.03 -5.41
C GLY A 53 15.45 0.87 -5.18
N ILE A 54 14.53 0.94 -4.21
CA ILE A 54 13.49 -0.10 -4.06
C ILE A 54 12.39 0.14 -5.11
N GLN A 55 12.41 -0.71 -6.13
CA GLN A 55 11.43 -0.73 -7.22
C GLN A 55 10.32 -1.74 -6.90
N THR A 56 9.28 -1.28 -6.21
CA THR A 56 8.05 -2.05 -5.98
C THR A 56 6.81 -1.21 -6.24
N HIS A 57 5.73 -1.90 -6.60
CA HIS A 57 4.43 -1.28 -6.84
C HIS A 57 3.67 -0.94 -5.55
N TYR A 58 3.70 -1.83 -4.56
CA TYR A 58 2.95 -1.68 -3.33
C TYR A 58 3.87 -1.52 -2.13
N ARG A 59 3.43 -0.69 -1.18
CA ARG A 59 4.26 -0.24 -0.06
C ARG A 59 3.42 -0.01 1.19
N VAL A 60 3.93 -0.42 2.33
CA VAL A 60 3.51 0.13 3.63
C VAL A 60 4.73 0.77 4.28
N LEU A 61 4.63 2.05 4.60
CA LEU A 61 5.66 2.79 5.31
C LEU A 61 5.23 2.99 6.77
N VAL A 62 6.05 2.53 7.71
CA VAL A 62 5.86 2.74 9.15
C VAL A 62 6.96 3.67 9.65
N SER A 63 6.61 4.93 9.93
CA SER A 63 7.51 5.93 10.50
C SER A 63 7.13 6.27 11.93
N GLN A 64 7.87 5.67 12.86
CA GLN A 64 7.72 5.94 14.29
C GLN A 64 8.43 7.25 14.65
N ASN A 65 7.76 8.12 15.41
CA ASN A 65 8.26 9.45 15.76
C ASN A 65 9.70 9.44 16.33
N HIS A 66 10.01 8.50 17.22
CA HIS A 66 11.25 8.40 17.97
C HIS A 66 12.39 7.72 17.19
N ARG A 67 12.10 7.12 16.03
CA ARG A 67 13.10 6.50 15.13
C ARG A 67 13.47 7.39 13.95
N ARG A 68 12.84 8.55 13.79
CA ARG A 68 13.09 9.46 12.67
C ARG A 68 14.54 9.95 12.64
N PRO A 69 15.15 10.11 11.44
CA PRO A 69 14.52 10.07 10.11
C PRO A 69 14.32 8.66 9.52
N GLN A 70 14.60 7.59 10.27
CA GLN A 70 14.41 6.22 9.80
C GLN A 70 12.93 5.82 9.83
N ALA A 71 12.56 4.92 8.94
CA ALA A 71 11.24 4.31 8.84
C ALA A 71 11.38 2.89 8.28
N ASP A 72 10.45 2.02 8.63
CA ASP A 72 10.39 0.67 8.07
C ASP A 72 9.52 0.70 6.81
N LEU A 73 10.05 0.16 5.70
CA LEU A 73 9.34 0.06 4.43
C LEU A 73 9.06 -1.42 4.13
N TYR A 74 7.80 -1.78 4.17
CA TYR A 74 7.30 -3.09 3.76
C TYR A 74 6.92 -3.01 2.28
N ALA A 75 7.83 -3.45 1.42
CA ALA A 75 7.68 -3.38 -0.02
C ALA A 75 7.26 -4.75 -0.57
N PHE A 76 6.28 -4.79 -1.47
CA PHE A 76 5.74 -6.02 -2.04
C PHE A 76 5.14 -5.77 -3.44
N ASN A 77 4.93 -6.84 -4.21
CA ASN A 77 4.34 -6.81 -5.54
C ASN A 77 3.15 -7.77 -5.65
N LEU A 78 2.54 -7.83 -6.83
CA LEU A 78 1.28 -8.55 -7.05
C LEU A 78 1.32 -10.05 -6.70
N PRO A 79 2.42 -10.79 -6.95
CA PRO A 79 2.49 -12.21 -6.58
C PRO A 79 2.65 -12.46 -5.08
N ASP A 80 3.01 -11.43 -4.31
CA ASP A 80 3.30 -11.53 -2.89
C ASP A 80 2.02 -11.37 -2.05
N SER A 81 1.94 -12.06 -0.91
CA SER A 81 0.96 -11.70 0.12
C SER A 81 1.29 -10.33 0.72
N ILE A 82 0.26 -9.57 1.09
CA ILE A 82 0.45 -8.29 1.77
C ILE A 82 1.17 -8.54 3.12
N PRO A 83 2.34 -7.90 3.36
CA PRO A 83 3.11 -8.14 4.57
C PRO A 83 2.37 -7.66 5.81
N THR A 84 2.53 -8.40 6.90
CA THR A 84 2.10 -7.96 8.23
C THR A 84 3.08 -6.91 8.77
N PHE A 85 2.56 -5.86 9.41
CA PHE A 85 3.37 -4.77 9.96
C PHE A 85 2.87 -4.36 11.35
N PRO A 86 3.74 -3.85 12.25
CA PRO A 86 3.32 -3.33 13.54
C PRO A 86 2.61 -1.98 13.36
N LEU A 87 1.51 -1.78 14.07
CA LEU A 87 0.88 -0.48 14.20
C LEU A 87 1.44 0.22 15.44
N PRO A 88 2.29 1.24 15.28
CA PRO A 88 2.83 1.94 16.43
C PRO A 88 1.72 2.61 17.22
N LEU A 89 1.79 2.55 18.54
CA LEU A 89 0.84 3.16 19.48
C LEU A 89 1.59 4.04 20.48
N GLN A 90 0.96 4.43 21.59
CA GLN A 90 1.67 5.13 22.66
C GLN A 90 2.63 4.16 23.37
N PRO A 91 3.73 4.64 23.99
CA PRO A 91 4.75 3.78 24.58
C PRO A 91 4.23 2.75 25.61
N GLU A 92 3.13 3.06 26.28
CA GLU A 92 2.45 2.22 27.26
C GLU A 92 1.56 1.13 26.65
N ASP A 93 1.27 1.20 25.35
CA ASP A 93 0.41 0.28 24.63
C ASP A 93 1.22 -0.83 23.95
N THR A 94 0.66 -2.03 23.89
CA THR A 94 1.23 -3.11 23.06
C THR A 94 0.89 -2.86 21.60
N GLU A 95 1.91 -2.72 20.75
CA GLU A 95 1.72 -2.55 19.31
C GLU A 95 1.09 -3.82 18.69
N PRO A 96 -0.13 -3.73 18.10
CA PRO A 96 -0.70 -4.88 17.41
C PRO A 96 -0.02 -5.06 16.05
N LEU A 97 0.07 -6.31 15.63
CA LEU A 97 0.42 -6.65 14.26
C LEU A 97 -0.82 -6.54 13.37
N VAL A 98 -0.74 -5.74 12.30
CA VAL A 98 -1.80 -5.54 11.33
C VAL A 98 -1.64 -6.54 10.19
N ASN A 99 -2.57 -7.48 10.11
CA ASN A 99 -2.71 -8.39 8.97
C ASN A 99 -3.62 -7.77 7.90
N LEU A 100 -3.04 -6.92 7.04
CA LEU A 100 -3.81 -6.26 5.98
C LEU A 100 -4.31 -7.23 4.90
N GLN A 101 -3.64 -8.37 4.70
CA GLN A 101 -4.07 -9.42 3.77
C GLN A 101 -5.46 -9.94 4.17
N GLU A 102 -5.64 -10.35 5.43
CA GLU A 102 -6.92 -10.88 5.92
C GLU A 102 -8.06 -9.84 5.85
N LEU A 103 -7.75 -8.58 6.13
CA LEU A 103 -8.71 -7.48 5.98
C LEU A 103 -9.11 -7.28 4.51
N PHE A 104 -8.13 -7.31 3.60
CA PHE A 104 -8.36 -7.19 2.16
C PHE A 104 -9.25 -8.33 1.65
N ASP A 105 -8.89 -9.58 1.98
CA ASP A 105 -9.64 -10.78 1.57
C ASP A 105 -11.08 -10.74 2.12
N GLY A 106 -11.25 -10.36 3.39
CA GLY A 106 -12.57 -10.22 3.98
C GLY A 106 -13.44 -9.14 3.32
N VAL A 107 -12.85 -8.00 2.92
CA VAL A 107 -13.57 -6.97 2.14
C VAL A 107 -13.91 -7.48 0.75
N TYR A 108 -12.98 -8.19 0.12
CA TYR A 108 -13.13 -8.77 -1.21
C TYR A 108 -14.35 -9.72 -1.25
N ASP A 109 -14.41 -10.65 -0.30
CA ASP A 109 -15.46 -11.66 -0.19
C ASP A 109 -16.81 -11.06 0.18
N ARG A 110 -16.87 -10.23 1.24
CA ARG A 110 -18.14 -9.66 1.71
C ARG A 110 -18.79 -8.72 0.70
N SER A 111 -17.99 -8.06 -0.12
CA SER A 111 -18.49 -7.16 -1.17
C SER A 111 -18.82 -7.88 -2.47
N GLY A 112 -18.56 -9.19 -2.56
CA GLY A 112 -18.87 -9.99 -3.74
C GLY A 112 -18.10 -9.56 -4.99
N TYR A 113 -16.87 -9.07 -4.85
CA TYR A 113 -16.11 -8.54 -5.98
C TYR A 113 -15.86 -9.58 -7.08
N SER A 114 -15.88 -10.87 -6.74
CA SER A 114 -15.83 -11.96 -7.72
C SER A 114 -16.93 -11.91 -8.79
N PHE A 115 -18.07 -11.27 -8.48
CA PHE A 115 -19.19 -11.11 -9.42
C PHE A 115 -19.15 -9.80 -10.19
N VAL A 116 -18.35 -8.83 -9.73
CA VAL A 116 -18.29 -7.47 -10.29
C VAL A 116 -17.08 -7.28 -11.20
N ILE A 117 -15.98 -7.99 -10.90
CA ILE A 117 -14.74 -7.89 -11.66
C ILE A 117 -14.80 -8.84 -12.85
N ASP A 118 -14.66 -8.27 -14.05
CA ASP A 118 -14.50 -9.04 -15.29
C ASP A 118 -13.04 -9.46 -15.49
N TYR A 119 -12.72 -10.68 -15.04
CA TYR A 119 -11.38 -11.26 -15.14
C TYR A 119 -10.93 -11.58 -16.57
N THR A 120 -11.81 -11.49 -17.56
CA THR A 120 -11.44 -11.69 -18.97
C THR A 120 -10.75 -10.45 -19.56
N ARG A 121 -10.89 -9.30 -18.90
CA ARG A 121 -10.28 -8.04 -19.32
C ARG A 121 -8.89 -7.87 -18.73
N GLU A 122 -8.07 -7.13 -19.47
CA GLU A 122 -6.77 -6.71 -18.95
C GLU A 122 -6.93 -5.68 -17.82
N PRO A 123 -6.16 -5.81 -16.74
CA PRO A 123 -6.22 -4.87 -15.62
C PRO A 123 -5.72 -3.50 -16.05
N VAL A 124 -6.24 -2.47 -15.37
CA VAL A 124 -5.78 -1.08 -15.52
C VAL A 124 -5.19 -0.63 -14.18
N PRO A 125 -3.91 -0.18 -14.12
CA PRO A 125 -2.93 -0.17 -15.22
C PRO A 125 -2.56 -1.58 -15.70
N VAL A 126 -2.01 -1.64 -16.92
CA VAL A 126 -1.46 -2.86 -17.52
C VAL A 126 -0.36 -3.42 -16.62
N LEU A 127 -0.28 -4.76 -16.54
CA LEU A 127 0.74 -5.46 -15.77
C LEU A 127 2.08 -5.51 -16.53
N SER A 128 3.17 -5.74 -15.80
CA SER A 128 4.43 -6.15 -16.43
C SER A 128 4.23 -7.50 -17.14
N GLU A 129 5.09 -7.84 -18.11
CA GLU A 129 4.99 -9.12 -18.82
C GLU A 129 5.05 -10.32 -17.85
N ALA A 130 5.94 -10.24 -16.84
CA ALA A 130 6.09 -11.29 -15.84
C ALA A 130 4.84 -11.42 -14.96
N ASP A 131 4.29 -10.31 -14.46
CA ASP A 131 3.08 -10.32 -13.63
C ASP A 131 1.85 -10.74 -14.43
N ALA A 132 1.77 -10.36 -15.71
CA ALA A 132 0.69 -10.74 -16.61
C ALA A 132 0.69 -12.25 -16.86
N ALA A 133 1.85 -12.84 -17.12
CA ALA A 133 1.99 -14.29 -17.31
C ALA A 133 1.64 -15.06 -16.03
N TRP A 134 2.08 -14.58 -14.87
CA TRP A 134 1.70 -15.14 -13.57
C TRP A 134 0.19 -15.07 -13.33
N ALA A 135 -0.42 -13.90 -13.55
CA ALA A 135 -1.84 -13.68 -13.35
C ALA A 135 -2.69 -14.54 -14.30
N ASP A 136 -2.33 -14.65 -15.58
CA ASP A 136 -3.05 -15.49 -16.54
C ASP A 136 -3.04 -16.97 -16.12
N GLY A 137 -1.89 -17.49 -15.69
CA GLY A 137 -1.79 -18.85 -15.17
C GLY A 137 -2.72 -19.10 -13.97
N LEU A 138 -2.76 -18.16 -13.03
CA LEU A 138 -3.64 -18.24 -11.86
C LEU A 138 -5.12 -18.20 -12.25
N LEU A 139 -5.49 -17.28 -13.15
CA LEU A 139 -6.89 -17.11 -13.58
C LEU A 139 -7.39 -18.34 -14.36
N ARG A 140 -6.57 -18.94 -15.23
CA ARG A 140 -6.90 -20.19 -15.92
C ARG A 140 -7.09 -21.36 -14.97
N GLN A 141 -6.23 -21.50 -13.97
CA GLN A 141 -6.37 -22.54 -12.94
C GLN A 141 -7.71 -22.42 -12.19
N LYS A 142 -8.20 -21.18 -12.03
CA LYS A 142 -9.48 -20.87 -11.38
C LYS A 142 -10.68 -20.89 -12.34
N GLY A 143 -10.48 -21.16 -13.63
CA GLY A 143 -11.55 -21.17 -14.64
C GLY A 143 -12.13 -19.78 -14.94
N LEU A 144 -11.36 -18.72 -14.69
CA LEU A 144 -11.76 -17.32 -14.93
C LEU A 144 -11.27 -16.78 -16.29
N ARG A 145 -10.43 -17.55 -17.00
CA ARG A 145 -9.87 -17.29 -18.34
C ARG A 145 -9.59 -18.60 -19.09
#